data_AF-F0SUE1-F1
#
_entry.id   AF-F0SUE1-F1
#
_cell.length_a   1.000
_cell.length_b   1.000
_cell.length_c   1.000
_cell.angle_alpha   90.00
_cell.angle_beta   90.00
_cell.angle_gamma   90.00
#
_symmetry.space_group_name_H-M   'P 1'
#
loop_
_entity.id
_entity.type
_entity.pdbx_description
1 polymer ?
#
loop_
_entity_poly.entity_id
_entity_poly.type
_entity_poly.pdbx_seq_one_letter_code
_entity_poly.pdbx_strand_id
1 'polypeptide(L)'
;MDIKETVLVGEILKPQGINGELKIYPITDDAGRFKNLQSVFLAKGEVVTQYKVLKSRIDPKGMVFLELEGLETREQSERLRGFEVRITRDKVPPLAEGWYYFELEGMRVYENNILLGTLTQVLETGSNDVYLIKGAKGEFYIPALKSVVQKVDVPAGRMDVILPEGLLD
;
A
#
# COMPACT_ATOMS: atom_id res chain seq x y z
N MET A 1 -8.05 14.13 -3.99
CA MET A 1 -7.23 13.05 -3.43
C MET A 1 -6.51 12.40 -4.60
N ASP A 2 -5.18 12.32 -4.60
CA ASP A 2 -4.46 11.53 -5.61
C ASP A 2 -4.52 10.05 -5.18
N ILE A 3 -4.89 9.15 -6.10
CA ILE A 3 -4.92 7.70 -5.82
C ILE A 3 -3.55 7.20 -5.35
N LYS A 4 -2.47 7.86 -5.77
CA LYS A 4 -1.08 7.57 -5.35
C LYS A 4 -0.85 7.77 -3.85
N GLU A 5 -1.65 8.61 -3.19
CA GLU A 5 -1.57 8.84 -1.73
C GLU A 5 -2.41 7.84 -0.92
N THR A 6 -2.97 6.84 -1.59
CA THR A 6 -3.80 5.81 -0.96
C THR A 6 -3.22 4.42 -1.19
N VAL A 7 -3.47 3.52 -0.25
CA VAL A 7 -2.99 2.14 -0.25
C VAL A 7 -4.17 1.22 -0.50
N LEU A 8 -4.04 0.33 -1.50
CA LEU A 8 -5.01 -0.73 -1.75
C LEU A 8 -5.02 -1.70 -0.57
N VAL A 9 -6.19 -1.97 -0.01
CA VAL A 9 -6.35 -2.90 1.11
C VAL A 9 -7.41 -3.96 0.85
N GLY A 10 -8.19 -3.87 -0.23
CA GLY A 10 -9.16 -4.88 -0.60
C GLY A 10 -9.91 -4.60 -1.90
N GLU A 11 -10.76 -5.53 -2.30
CA GLU A 11 -11.64 -5.43 -3.46
C GLU A 11 -13.08 -5.78 -3.07
N ILE A 12 -14.06 -5.00 -3.54
CA ILE A 12 -15.47 -5.28 -3.32
C ILE A 12 -15.90 -6.46 -4.18
N LEU A 13 -16.25 -7.58 -3.55
CA LEU A 13 -16.72 -8.77 -4.23
C LEU A 13 -18.18 -8.67 -4.64
N LYS A 14 -19.06 -8.29 -3.70
CA LYS A 14 -20.52 -8.25 -3.88
C LYS A 14 -21.23 -7.56 -2.72
N PRO A 15 -22.50 -7.15 -2.88
CA PRO A 15 -23.34 -6.79 -1.76
C PRO A 15 -23.68 -8.00 -0.88
N GLN A 16 -23.76 -7.76 0.42
CA GLN A 16 -24.20 -8.68 1.46
C GLN A 16 -25.59 -8.26 1.96
N GLY A 17 -26.56 -9.17 1.88
CA GLY A 17 -27.93 -8.87 2.29
C GLY A 17 -28.61 -7.81 1.41
N ILE A 18 -29.53 -7.06 2.03
CA ILE A 18 -30.37 -6.03 1.37
C ILE A 18 -30.05 -4.59 1.79
N ASN A 19 -29.36 -4.39 2.92
CA ASN A 19 -29.13 -3.07 3.53
C ASN A 19 -27.85 -2.38 3.02
N GLY A 20 -27.41 -2.68 1.80
CA GLY A 20 -26.22 -2.04 1.22
C GLY A 20 -24.85 -2.46 1.81
N GLU A 21 -24.78 -3.42 2.75
CA GLU A 21 -23.50 -3.92 3.25
C GLU A 21 -22.65 -4.52 2.11
N LEU A 22 -21.34 -4.27 2.14
CA LEU A 22 -20.39 -4.72 1.12
C LEU A 22 -19.58 -5.89 1.65
N LYS A 23 -19.47 -6.98 0.88
CA LYS A 23 -18.49 -8.04 1.12
C LYS A 23 -17.21 -7.75 0.34
N ILE A 24 -16.08 -7.72 1.04
CA ILE A 24 -14.77 -7.32 0.54
C ILE A 24 -13.77 -8.46 0.73
N TYR A 25 -12.98 -8.70 -0.31
CA TYR A 25 -11.80 -9.53 -0.23
C TYR A 25 -10.63 -8.67 0.26
N PRO A 26 -9.99 -9.00 1.39
CA PRO A 26 -8.82 -8.25 1.85
C PRO A 26 -7.63 -8.52 0.93
N ILE A 27 -6.96 -7.45 0.51
CA ILE A 27 -5.67 -7.47 -0.19
C ILE A 27 -4.66 -6.84 0.77
N THR A 28 -4.43 -7.55 1.86
CA THR A 28 -3.51 -7.15 2.92
C THR A 28 -3.22 -8.34 3.84
N ASP A 29 -2.04 -8.32 4.46
CA ASP A 29 -1.62 -9.37 5.42
C ASP A 29 -2.41 -9.36 6.73
N ASP A 30 -2.99 -8.21 7.11
CA ASP A 30 -3.83 -8.09 8.31
C ASP A 30 -5.19 -7.45 8.00
N ALA A 31 -6.21 -8.29 7.89
CA ALA A 31 -7.61 -7.85 7.74
C ALA A 31 -8.10 -7.07 8.98
N GLY A 32 -7.46 -7.24 10.15
CA GLY A 32 -7.75 -6.51 11.37
C GLY A 32 -7.72 -4.98 11.21
N ARG A 33 -6.95 -4.48 10.24
CA ARG A 33 -6.89 -3.05 9.89
C ARG A 33 -8.26 -2.44 9.60
N PHE A 34 -9.20 -3.21 9.06
CA PHE A 34 -10.54 -2.72 8.73
C PHE A 34 -11.41 -2.40 9.94
N LYS A 35 -11.11 -2.94 11.13
CA LYS A 35 -11.97 -2.81 12.32
C LYS A 35 -12.15 -1.37 12.81
N ASN A 36 -11.10 -0.55 12.67
CA ASN A 36 -11.02 0.80 13.26
C ASN A 36 -11.02 1.92 12.21
N LEU A 37 -11.30 1.61 10.94
CA LEU A 37 -11.34 2.62 9.90
C LEU A 37 -12.58 3.52 10.07
N GLN A 38 -12.37 4.83 10.06
CA GLN A 38 -13.45 5.82 10.06
C GLN A 38 -13.95 6.14 8.65
N SER A 39 -13.10 5.98 7.64
CA SER A 39 -13.44 6.19 6.24
C SER A 39 -12.57 5.32 5.34
N VAL A 40 -13.09 5.02 4.15
CA VAL A 40 -12.37 4.35 3.06
C VAL A 40 -12.56 5.13 1.76
N PHE A 41 -11.65 4.94 0.82
CA PHE A 41 -11.80 5.40 -0.56
C PHE A 41 -12.17 4.21 -1.43
N LEU A 42 -13.25 4.34 -2.19
CA LEU A 42 -13.61 3.37 -3.21
C LEU A 42 -13.13 3.89 -4.56
N ALA A 43 -12.37 3.07 -5.27
CA ALA A 43 -11.75 3.46 -6.54
C ALA A 43 -12.07 2.49 -7.68
N LYS A 44 -12.28 3.03 -8.89
CA LYS A 44 -12.34 2.26 -10.13
C LYS A 44 -11.76 3.10 -11.26
N GLY A 45 -10.54 2.76 -11.68
CA GLY A 45 -9.77 3.62 -12.58
C GLY A 45 -9.48 4.97 -11.90
N GLU A 46 -9.78 6.08 -12.58
CA GLU A 46 -9.55 7.44 -12.05
C GLU A 46 -10.65 7.92 -11.10
N VAL A 47 -11.79 7.23 -11.03
CA VAL A 47 -12.89 7.61 -10.13
C VAL A 47 -12.55 7.15 -8.72
N VAL A 48 -12.39 8.11 -7.81
CA VAL A 48 -12.12 7.87 -6.38
C VAL A 48 -13.14 8.62 -5.54
N THR A 49 -13.88 7.92 -4.69
CA THR A 49 -14.89 8.52 -3.81
C THR A 49 -14.64 8.09 -2.37
N GLN A 50 -14.66 9.05 -1.44
CA GLN A 50 -14.54 8.76 -0.01
C GLN A 50 -15.91 8.40 0.57
N TYR A 51 -15.92 7.38 1.43
CA TYR A 51 -17.07 6.95 2.20
C TYR A 51 -16.70 6.85 3.67
N LYS A 52 -17.60 7.31 4.53
CA LYS A 52 -17.50 7.08 5.97
C LYS A 52 -17.92 5.65 6.30
N VAL A 53 -17.14 4.98 7.14
CA VAL A 53 -17.43 3.63 7.61
C VAL A 53 -18.37 3.73 8.82
N LEU A 54 -19.53 3.11 8.73
CA LEU A 54 -20.51 3.03 9.81
C LEU A 54 -20.29 1.79 10.66
N LYS A 55 -20.04 0.64 10.03
CA LYS A 55 -19.69 -0.61 10.70
C LYS A 55 -18.67 -1.40 9.89
N SER A 56 -17.85 -2.15 10.61
CA SER A 56 -16.86 -3.06 10.05
C SER A 56 -16.85 -4.37 10.83
N ARG A 57 -16.86 -5.49 10.12
CA ARG A 57 -16.72 -6.83 10.72
C ARG A 57 -15.94 -7.76 9.80
N ILE A 58 -15.33 -8.77 10.41
CA ILE A 58 -14.53 -9.78 9.71
C ILE A 58 -15.11 -11.15 10.05
N ASP A 59 -15.33 -11.99 9.05
CA ASP A 59 -15.78 -13.37 9.29
C ASP A 59 -14.61 -14.31 9.62
N PRO A 60 -14.89 -15.55 10.09
CA PRO A 60 -13.83 -16.52 10.40
C PRO A 60 -12.96 -16.94 9.20
N LYS A 61 -13.36 -16.60 7.96
CA LYS A 61 -12.60 -16.86 6.73
C LYS A 61 -11.75 -15.65 6.32
N GLY A 62 -11.71 -14.60 7.14
CA GLY A 62 -10.96 -13.37 6.89
C GLY A 62 -11.65 -12.40 5.93
N MET A 63 -12.89 -12.65 5.49
CA MET A 63 -13.60 -11.73 4.60
C MET A 63 -14.08 -10.52 5.39
N VAL A 64 -13.94 -9.33 4.79
CA VAL A 64 -14.32 -8.06 5.40
C VAL A 64 -15.74 -7.69 4.96
N PHE A 65 -16.51 -7.12 5.87
CA PHE A 65 -17.82 -6.56 5.59
C PHE A 65 -17.91 -5.14 6.11
N LEU A 66 -18.28 -4.21 5.22
CA LEU A 66 -18.40 -2.79 5.55
C LEU A 66 -19.83 -2.29 5.29
N GLU A 67 -20.36 -1.56 6.26
CA GLU A 67 -21.51 -0.66 6.06
C GLU A 67 -20.96 0.76 5.90
N LEU A 68 -21.35 1.44 4.81
CA LEU A 68 -20.86 2.78 4.47
C LEU A 68 -22.01 3.79 4.46
N GLU A 69 -21.72 5.01 4.88
CA GLU A 69 -22.70 6.11 4.88
C GLU A 69 -23.19 6.38 3.44
N GLY A 70 -24.51 6.41 3.24
CA GLY A 70 -25.14 6.62 1.93
C GLY A 70 -25.29 5.35 1.07
N LEU A 71 -24.88 4.18 1.54
CA LEU A 71 -25.14 2.88 0.88
C LEU A 71 -26.14 2.06 1.72
N GLU A 72 -27.42 2.23 1.43
CA GLU A 72 -28.52 1.66 2.21
C GLU A 72 -29.25 0.54 1.48
N THR A 73 -29.05 0.41 0.17
CA THR A 73 -29.70 -0.63 -0.64
C THR A 73 -28.70 -1.53 -1.35
N ARG A 74 -29.13 -2.76 -1.62
CA ARG A 74 -28.37 -3.74 -2.41
C ARG A 74 -27.98 -3.19 -3.78
N GLU A 75 -28.88 -2.47 -4.45
CA GLU A 75 -28.68 -1.94 -5.80
C GLU A 75 -27.59 -0.86 -5.85
N GLN A 76 -27.52 -0.02 -4.80
CA GLN A 76 -26.44 0.97 -4.68
C GLN A 76 -25.09 0.26 -4.56
N SER A 77 -25.01 -0.75 -3.70
CA SER A 77 -23.79 -1.52 -3.46
C SER A 77 -23.39 -2.42 -4.63
N GLU A 78 -24.35 -2.90 -5.41
CA GLU A 78 -24.08 -3.73 -6.59
C GLU A 78 -23.28 -2.96 -7.66
N ARG A 79 -23.49 -1.64 -7.77
CA ARG A 79 -22.73 -0.76 -8.67
C ARG A 79 -21.25 -0.63 -8.28
N LEU A 80 -20.92 -0.97 -7.03
CA LEU A 80 -19.56 -0.90 -6.49
C LEU A 80 -18.81 -2.22 -6.60
N ARG A 81 -19.39 -3.25 -7.23
CA ARG A 81 -18.69 -4.51 -7.49
C ARG A 81 -17.40 -4.27 -8.29
N GLY A 82 -16.31 -4.87 -7.82
CA GLY A 82 -14.97 -4.75 -8.40
C GLY A 82 -14.31 -3.39 -8.18
N PHE A 83 -14.87 -2.51 -7.33
CA PHE A 83 -14.15 -1.34 -6.87
C PHE A 83 -13.07 -1.76 -5.87
N GLU A 84 -11.93 -1.10 -5.97
CA GLU A 84 -10.86 -1.16 -4.99
C GLU A 84 -11.28 -0.45 -3.71
N VAL A 85 -10.91 -1.02 -2.56
CA VAL A 85 -11.02 -0.39 -1.25
C VAL A 85 -9.63 0.08 -0.85
N ARG A 86 -9.49 1.39 -0.65
CA ARG A 86 -8.23 2.05 -0.37
C ARG A 86 -8.32 2.87 0.91
N ILE A 87 -7.20 3.03 1.60
CA ILE A 87 -7.06 3.91 2.77
C ILE A 87 -5.93 4.90 2.53
N THR A 88 -5.90 5.98 3.30
CA THR A 88 -4.77 6.91 3.26
C THR A 88 -3.52 6.29 3.88
N ARG A 89 -2.34 6.67 3.39
CA ARG A 89 -1.05 6.17 3.91
C ARG A 89 -0.90 6.37 5.43
N ASP A 90 -1.42 7.47 5.99
CA ASP A 90 -1.36 7.75 7.45
C ASP A 90 -2.23 6.82 8.32
N LYS A 91 -3.11 6.03 7.71
CA LYS A 91 -3.94 5.03 8.40
C LYS A 91 -3.35 3.63 8.35
N VAL A 92 -2.22 3.45 7.65
CA VAL A 92 -1.48 2.20 7.72
C VAL A 92 -0.69 2.20 9.05
N PRO A 93 -0.92 1.24 9.95
CA PRO A 93 -0.20 1.19 11.22
C PRO A 93 1.29 0.94 10.95
N PRO A 94 2.19 1.52 11.75
CA PRO A 94 3.62 1.26 11.61
C PRO A 94 3.90 -0.24 11.84
N LEU A 95 4.85 -0.79 11.08
CA LEU A 95 5.35 -2.14 11.31
C LEU A 95 6.26 -2.16 12.54
N ALA A 96 6.26 -3.29 13.27
CA ALA A 96 7.18 -3.49 14.39
C ALA A 96 8.64 -3.56 13.92
N GLU A 97 8.86 -4.16 12.75
CA GLU A 97 10.13 -4.19 12.02
C GLU A 97 9.85 -4.03 10.52
N GLY A 98 10.74 -3.33 9.80
CA GLY A 98 10.63 -3.10 8.36
C GLY A 98 9.77 -1.90 7.98
N TRP A 99 9.40 -1.84 6.70
CA TRP A 99 8.67 -0.73 6.08
C TRP A 99 7.73 -1.26 5.01
N TYR A 100 6.65 -0.53 4.73
CA TYR A 100 5.85 -0.81 3.55
C TYR A 100 6.56 -0.28 2.29
N TYR A 101 6.40 -0.95 1.16
CA TYR A 101 7.05 -0.52 -0.09
C TYR A 101 6.67 0.91 -0.51
N PHE A 102 5.42 1.33 -0.27
CA PHE A 102 4.98 2.70 -0.57
C PHE A 102 5.64 3.75 0.32
N GLU A 103 6.22 3.37 1.46
CA GLU A 103 7.02 4.26 2.32
C GLU A 103 8.46 4.42 1.79
N LEU A 104 8.92 3.47 0.97
CA LEU A 104 10.27 3.46 0.39
C LEU A 104 10.33 4.19 -0.96
N GLU A 105 9.25 4.15 -1.74
CA GLU A 105 9.18 4.83 -3.03
C GLU A 105 9.35 6.35 -2.86
N GLY A 106 10.27 6.92 -3.64
CA GLY A 106 10.65 8.33 -3.59
C GLY A 106 11.81 8.65 -2.63
N MET A 107 12.30 7.68 -1.85
CA MET A 107 13.44 7.89 -0.96
C MET A 107 14.74 8.16 -1.74
N ARG A 108 15.57 9.06 -1.22
CA ARG A 108 16.92 9.34 -1.73
C ARG A 108 17.88 8.29 -1.19
N VAL A 109 18.59 7.62 -2.10
CA VAL A 109 19.52 6.53 -1.79
C VAL A 109 20.96 7.04 -1.80
N TYR A 110 21.70 6.78 -0.73
CA TYR A 110 23.06 7.24 -0.53
C TYR A 110 24.01 6.09 -0.25
N GLU A 111 25.24 6.20 -0.73
CA GLU A 111 26.38 5.41 -0.26
C GLU A 111 27.45 6.37 0.24
N ASN A 112 27.89 6.22 1.49
CA ASN A 112 28.91 7.10 2.09
C ASN A 112 28.60 8.62 1.94
N ASN A 113 27.33 9.00 2.11
CA ASN A 113 26.80 10.37 1.89
C ASN A 113 26.80 10.88 0.44
N ILE A 114 27.17 10.05 -0.53
CA ILE A 114 27.05 10.35 -1.96
C ILE A 114 25.66 9.91 -2.42
N LEU A 115 24.89 10.84 -3.01
CA LEU A 115 23.59 10.53 -3.57
C LEU A 115 23.77 9.66 -4.81
N LEU A 116 23.21 8.45 -4.78
CA LEU A 116 23.19 7.55 -5.93
C LEU A 116 21.97 7.81 -6.82
N GLY A 117 20.82 8.13 -6.21
CA GLY A 117 19.58 8.39 -6.92
C GLY A 117 18.33 8.33 -6.04
N THR A 118 17.19 8.10 -6.67
CA THR A 118 15.89 7.97 -6.01
C THR A 118 15.32 6.58 -6.23
N LEU A 119 14.84 5.93 -5.18
CA LEU A 119 14.11 4.65 -5.28
C LEU A 119 12.78 4.91 -6.00
N THR A 120 12.58 4.31 -7.17
CA THR A 120 11.37 4.49 -7.97
C THR A 120 10.41 3.32 -7.86
N GLN A 121 10.90 2.12 -7.55
CA GLN A 121 10.07 0.93 -7.45
C GLN A 121 10.72 -0.14 -6.58
N VAL A 122 9.90 -0.89 -5.86
CA VAL A 122 10.28 -2.16 -5.22
C VAL A 122 9.76 -3.31 -6.09
N LEU A 123 10.67 -4.18 -6.52
CA LEU A 123 10.37 -5.37 -7.31
C LEU A 123 10.43 -6.59 -6.41
N GLU A 124 9.28 -7.22 -6.16
CA GLU A 124 9.25 -8.53 -5.52
C GLU A 124 9.82 -9.56 -6.48
N THR A 125 10.97 -10.12 -6.12
CA THR A 125 11.48 -11.33 -6.76
C THR A 125 11.30 -12.43 -5.74
N GLY A 126 10.81 -13.61 -6.13
CA GLY A 126 10.40 -14.68 -5.20
C GLY A 126 11.48 -15.23 -4.25
N SER A 127 12.67 -14.62 -4.20
CA SER A 127 13.71 -14.85 -3.20
C SER A 127 14.03 -13.58 -2.39
N ASN A 128 14.47 -12.51 -3.02
CA ASN A 128 14.77 -11.24 -2.35
C ASN A 128 14.24 -10.06 -3.18
N ASP A 129 13.66 -9.06 -2.52
CA ASP A 129 13.21 -7.87 -3.25
C ASP A 129 14.39 -7.12 -3.87
N VAL A 130 14.11 -6.41 -4.95
CA VAL A 130 15.08 -5.60 -5.69
C VAL A 130 14.55 -4.17 -5.80
N TYR A 131 15.35 -3.19 -5.41
CA TYR A 131 15.04 -1.78 -5.53
C TYR A 131 15.53 -1.24 -6.88
N LEU A 132 14.63 -0.66 -7.66
CA LEU A 132 14.96 0.11 -8.85
C LEU A 132 15.29 1.54 -8.43
N ILE A 133 16.52 1.96 -8.70
CA ILE A 133 17.01 3.29 -8.39
C ILE A 133 17.24 4.07 -9.67
N LYS A 134 16.68 5.28 -9.74
CA LYS A 134 16.94 6.23 -10.81
C LYS A 134 18.05 7.18 -10.40
N GLY A 135 19.25 6.94 -10.91
CA GLY A 135 20.43 7.78 -10.72
C GLY A 135 20.65 8.78 -11.86
N ALA A 136 21.72 9.57 -11.74
CA ALA A 136 22.06 10.58 -12.74
C ALA A 136 22.48 9.99 -14.10
N LYS A 137 23.03 8.77 -14.11
CA LYS A 137 23.52 8.09 -15.32
C LYS A 137 22.53 7.08 -15.91
N GLY A 138 21.37 6.92 -15.30
CA GLY A 138 20.38 5.91 -15.70
C GLY A 138 19.79 5.19 -14.50
N GLU A 139 19.07 4.11 -14.80
CA GLU A 139 18.44 3.26 -13.81
C GLU A 139 19.33 2.05 -13.50
N PHE A 140 19.33 1.64 -12.24
CA PHE A 140 20.08 0.47 -11.77
C PHE A 140 19.34 -0.23 -10.62
N TYR A 141 19.76 -1.46 -10.33
CA TYR A 141 19.08 -2.34 -9.39
C TYR A 141 19.95 -2.60 -8.17
N ILE A 142 19.37 -2.45 -6.98
CA ILE A 142 20.01 -2.78 -5.71
C ILE A 142 19.22 -3.91 -5.04
N PRO A 143 19.86 -5.02 -4.62
CA PRO A 143 19.16 -6.06 -3.88
C PRO A 143 18.81 -5.57 -2.46
N ALA A 144 17.59 -5.81 -2.00
CA ALA A 144 17.07 -5.40 -0.69
C ALA A 144 17.59 -6.30 0.46
N LEU A 145 18.89 -6.54 0.49
CA LEU A 145 19.55 -7.40 1.47
C LEU A 145 20.01 -6.59 2.69
N LYS A 146 20.00 -7.20 3.88
CA LYS A 146 20.57 -6.58 5.11
C LYS A 146 22.05 -6.23 4.98
N SER A 147 22.79 -6.92 4.11
CA SER A 147 24.19 -6.61 3.82
C SER A 147 24.36 -5.37 2.95
N VAL A 148 23.31 -4.95 2.24
CA VAL A 148 23.33 -3.82 1.31
C VAL A 148 22.63 -2.61 1.91
N VAL A 149 21.39 -2.78 2.38
CA VAL A 149 20.59 -1.71 3.00
C VAL A 149 20.99 -1.58 4.48
N GLN A 150 21.76 -0.53 4.80
CA GLN A 150 22.29 -0.33 6.14
C GLN A 150 21.32 0.42 7.05
N LYS A 151 20.64 1.43 6.50
CA LYS A 151 19.70 2.26 7.26
C LYS A 151 18.62 2.79 6.35
N VAL A 152 17.39 2.82 6.87
CA VAL A 152 16.24 3.45 6.23
C VAL A 152 15.62 4.42 7.23
N ASP A 153 15.57 5.68 6.86
CA ASP A 153 14.95 6.77 7.62
C ASP A 153 13.77 7.30 6.81
N VAL A 154 12.60 6.67 7.01
CA VAL A 154 11.35 7.03 6.33
C VAL A 154 10.96 8.50 6.58
N PRO A 155 10.98 9.03 7.82
CA PRO A 155 10.70 10.43 8.06
C PRO A 155 11.60 11.40 7.29
N ALA A 156 12.89 11.09 7.15
CA ALA A 156 13.83 11.92 6.39
C ALA A 156 13.83 11.66 4.87
N GLY A 157 13.12 10.61 4.42
CA GLY A 157 13.14 10.15 3.04
C GLY A 157 14.54 9.75 2.57
N ARG A 158 15.33 9.11 3.45
CA ARG A 158 16.75 8.76 3.21
C ARG A 158 17.02 7.28 3.45
N MET A 159 17.67 6.63 2.49
CA MET A 159 18.16 5.26 2.58
C MET A 159 19.68 5.27 2.41
N ASP A 160 20.41 4.63 3.32
CA ASP A 160 21.86 4.45 3.26
C ASP A 160 22.18 3.00 2.90
N VAL A 161 23.01 2.80 1.88
CA VAL A 161 23.42 1.50 1.35
C VAL A 161 24.95 1.36 1.31
N ILE A 162 25.40 0.11 1.24
CA ILE A 162 26.78 -0.26 0.89
C ILE A 162 26.67 -1.24 -0.28
N LEU A 163 27.16 -0.84 -1.45
CA LEU A 163 27.10 -1.66 -2.65
C LEU A 163 28.31 -2.60 -2.72
N PRO A 164 28.14 -3.83 -3.21
CA PRO A 164 29.26 -4.67 -3.60
C PRO A 164 30.10 -3.97 -4.68
N GLU A 165 31.40 -4.19 -4.65
CA GLU A 165 32.33 -3.73 -5.68
C GLU A 165 31.88 -4.28 -7.05
N GLY A 166 31.88 -3.44 -8.09
CA GLY A 166 31.44 -3.80 -9.44
C GLY A 166 29.93 -3.74 -9.70
N LEU A 167 29.07 -3.37 -8.74
CA LEU A 167 27.62 -3.31 -8.99
C LEU A 167 27.21 -2.15 -9.92
N LEU A 168 27.95 -1.05 -9.92
CA LEU A 168 27.65 0.17 -10.71
C LEU A 168 28.68 0.48 -11.81
N ASP A 169 29.67 -0.40 -12.01
CA ASP A 169 30.77 -0.20 -12.95
C ASP A 169 30.40 -0.55 -14.41
#